data_AF-A0A432EQ38-F1
#
_entry.id   AF-A0A432EQ38-F1
#
_cell.length_a   1.000
_cell.length_b   1.000
_cell.length_c   1.000
_cell.angle_alpha   90.00
_cell.angle_beta   90.00
_cell.angle_gamma   90.00
#
_symmetry.space_group_name_H-M   'P 1'
#
loop_
_entity.id
_entity.type
_entity.pdbx_description
1 polymer ?
#
loop_
_entity_poly.entity_id
_entity_poly.type
_entity_poly.pdbx_seq_one_letter_code
_entity_poly.pdbx_strand_id
1 'polypeptide(L)' 'MTIIEQLRQHQAELARCRQCENMIGPVVIGEAVDSRIFQLGQAPGIHEGEKGKPFAWTAGKTLFKWYQSIGVDEETFRA' A
#
# COMPACT_ATOMS: atom_id res chain seq x y z
N MET A 1 6.92 -21.02 -7.50
CA MET A 1 6.27 -20.01 -6.64
C MET A 1 5.14 -19.36 -7.41
N THR A 2 4.00 -19.17 -6.77
CA THR A 2 2.88 -18.36 -7.28
C THR A 2 3.23 -16.87 -7.26
N ILE A 3 2.50 -16.02 -7.99
CA ILE A 3 2.68 -14.56 -7.97
C ILE A 3 2.56 -14.02 -6.54
N ILE A 4 1.56 -14.50 -5.78
CA ILE A 4 1.35 -14.11 -4.38
C ILE A 4 2.56 -14.47 -3.51
N GLU A 5 3.17 -15.64 -3.70
CA GLU A 5 4.38 -16.03 -2.96
C GLU A 5 5.57 -15.11 -3.29
N GLN A 6 5.74 -14.74 -4.56
CA GLN A 6 6.79 -13.81 -4.99
C GLN A 6 6.58 -12.41 -4.38
N LEU A 7 5.35 -11.91 -4.39
CA LEU A 7 5.00 -10.62 -3.79
C LEU A 7 5.25 -10.63 -2.28
N ARG A 8 4.85 -11.68 -1.57
CA ARG A 8 5.09 -11.82 -0.12
C ARG A 8 6.58 -11.86 0.21
N GLN A 9 7.38 -12.60 -0.57
CA GLN A 9 8.83 -12.63 -0.38
C GLN A 9 9.42 -11.23 -0.58
N HIS A 10 9.07 -10.55 -1.67
CA HIS A 10 9.55 -9.21 -1.96
C HIS A 10 9.15 -8.20 -0.87
N GLN A 11 7.90 -8.25 -0.41
CA GLN A 11 7.39 -7.40 0.66
C GLN A 11 8.12 -7.65 1.99
N ALA A 12 8.45 -8.90 2.31
CA ALA A 12 9.22 -9.23 3.51
C ALA A 12 10.65 -8.64 3.46
N GLU A 13 11.29 -8.65 2.30
CA GLU A 13 12.58 -7.99 2.09
C GLU A 13 12.45 -6.46 2.18
N LEU A 14 11.45 -5.90 1.52
CA LEU A 14 11.19 -4.45 1.48
C LEU A 14 10.92 -3.88 2.88
N ALA A 15 10.19 -4.60 3.74
CA ALA A 15 9.89 -4.19 5.12
C ALA A 15 11.16 -3.95 5.97
N ARG A 16 12.27 -4.62 5.62
CA ARG A 16 13.57 -4.49 6.30
C ARG A 16 14.55 -3.59 5.55
N CYS A 17 14.15 -2.99 4.43
CA CYS A 17 15.05 -2.20 3.60
C CYS A 17 15.55 -0.94 4.34
N ARG A 18 16.86 -0.70 4.25
CA ARG A 18 17.57 0.48 4.80
C ARG A 18 18.60 1.03 3.79
N GLN A 19 18.39 0.80 2.50
CA GLN A 19 19.38 1.13 1.45
C GLN A 19 19.60 2.63 1.27
N CYS A 20 18.58 3.45 1.52
CA CYS A 20 18.68 4.91 1.42
C CYS A 20 19.13 5.50 2.76
N GLU A 21 20.03 6.48 2.72
CA GLU A 21 20.51 7.23 3.89
C GLU A 21 19.36 7.85 4.71
N ASN A 22 18.34 8.39 4.01
CA ASN A 22 17.17 9.03 4.62
C ASN A 22 15.95 8.11 4.71
N MET A 23 16.15 6.79 4.82
CA MET A 23 15.04 5.86 4.98
C MET A 23 14.37 6.06 6.34
N ILE A 24 13.07 6.41 6.32
CA ILE A 24 12.24 6.56 7.51
C ILE A 24 11.27 5.38 7.56
N GLY A 25 11.31 4.63 8.66
CA GLY A 25 10.37 3.55 8.94
C GLY A 25 9.20 3.98 9.84
N PRO A 26 8.17 3.12 9.99
CA PRO A 26 8.05 1.80 9.37
C PRO A 26 7.76 1.89 7.86
N VAL A 27 8.19 0.88 7.11
CA VAL A 27 7.87 0.76 5.68
C VAL A 27 6.36 0.52 5.54
N VAL A 28 5.69 1.35 4.76
CA VAL A 28 4.27 1.21 4.46
C VAL A 28 4.13 0.46 3.14
N ILE A 29 3.51 -0.72 3.19
CA ILE A 29 3.19 -1.57 2.05
C ILE A 29 1.75 -2.04 2.14
N GLY A 30 1.13 -2.31 0.99
CA GLY A 30 -0.19 -2.96 0.93
C GLY A 30 -0.08 -4.48 1.08
N GLU A 31 -1.22 -5.15 0.96
CA GLU A 31 -1.30 -6.61 0.92
C GLU A 31 -0.72 -7.17 -0.39
N ALA A 32 -0.28 -8.42 -0.37
CA ALA A 32 0.07 -9.14 -1.59
C ALA A 32 -1.21 -9.59 -2.30
N VAL A 33 -1.54 -8.93 -3.42
CA VAL A 33 -2.74 -9.18 -4.22
C VAL A 33 -2.33 -9.45 -5.67
N ASP A 34 -2.94 -10.46 -6.29
CA ASP A 34 -2.77 -10.76 -7.72
C ASP A 34 -3.86 -10.02 -8.50
N SER A 35 -3.56 -8.77 -8.85
CA SER A 35 -4.49 -7.87 -9.54
C SER A 35 -3.93 -7.37 -10.87
N ARG A 36 -4.82 -7.16 -11.84
CA ARG A 36 -4.47 -6.53 -13.13
C ARG A 36 -4.27 -5.02 -13.02
N ILE A 37 -4.73 -4.40 -11.93
CA ILE A 37 -4.67 -2.96 -11.71
C ILE A 37 -3.82 -2.70 -10.46
N PHE A 38 -2.80 -1.85 -10.60
CA PHE A 38 -1.94 -1.44 -9.51
C PHE A 38 -2.01 0.08 -9.33
N GLN A 39 -2.41 0.53 -8.13
CA GLN A 39 -2.44 1.95 -7.79
C GLN A 39 -1.13 2.34 -7.12
N LEU A 40 -0.35 3.18 -7.80
CA LEU A 40 0.88 3.76 -7.26
C LEU A 40 0.61 5.19 -6.77
N GLY A 41 1.04 5.48 -5.54
CA GLY A 41 1.07 6.83 -4.97
C GLY A 41 2.48 7.44 -5.06
N GLN A 42 2.67 8.62 -4.47
CA GLN A 42 3.99 9.26 -4.42
C GLN A 42 4.88 8.64 -3.33
N ALA A 43 4.49 8.79 -2.07
CA ALA A 43 5.24 8.33 -0.91
C ALA A 43 4.34 8.31 0.34
N PRO A 44 4.73 7.58 1.41
CA PRO A 44 4.00 7.60 2.66
C PRO A 44 3.95 9.01 3.28
N GLY A 45 2.76 9.44 3.70
CA GLY A 45 2.57 10.66 4.47
C GLY A 45 2.93 10.49 5.95
N ILE A 46 3.02 11.60 6.69
CA ILE A 46 3.43 11.63 8.12
C ILE A 46 2.61 10.69 9.03
N HIS A 47 1.33 10.47 8.71
CA HIS A 47 0.43 9.63 9.50
C HIS A 47 0.36 8.18 9.01
N GLU A 48 0.91 7.87 7.83
CA GLU A 48 0.76 6.54 7.23
C GLU A 48 1.67 5.51 7.90
N GLY A 49 2.83 5.95 8.42
CA GLY A 49 3.70 5.10 9.23
C GLY A 49 2.99 4.53 10.47
N GLU A 50 2.21 5.36 11.17
CA GLU A 50 1.43 4.90 12.35
C GLU A 50 0.27 3.97 11.97
N LYS A 51 -0.32 4.18 10.79
CA LYS A 51 -1.49 3.40 10.32
C LYS A 51 -1.10 2.10 9.63
N GLY A 52 0.14 1.98 9.17
CA GLY A 52 0.69 0.77 8.55
C GLY A 52 0.01 0.38 7.22
N LYS A 53 -0.71 1.30 6.57
CA LYS A 53 -1.44 1.04 5.32
C LYS A 53 -1.29 2.22 4.36
N PRO A 54 -1.17 1.98 3.04
CA PRO A 54 -1.17 3.04 2.05
C PRO A 54 -2.57 3.67 1.95
N PHE A 55 -2.60 4.98 1.71
CA PHE A 55 -3.81 5.78 1.57
C PHE A 55 -4.68 5.73 2.85
N ALA A 56 -4.07 5.80 4.03
CA ALA A 56 -4.76 5.65 5.31
C ALA A 56 -5.20 6.97 5.98
N TRP A 57 -4.97 8.11 5.31
CA TRP A 57 -5.27 9.44 5.85
C TRP A 57 -6.19 10.27 4.94
N THR A 58 -6.15 11.60 5.06
CA THR A 58 -7.07 12.53 4.39
C THR A 58 -7.13 12.33 2.88
N ALA A 59 -5.99 12.18 2.19
CA ALA A 59 -5.96 11.93 0.75
C ALA A 59 -6.63 10.59 0.39
N GLY A 60 -6.37 9.55 1.18
CA GLY A 60 -6.99 8.24 1.00
C GLY A 60 -8.51 8.26 1.20
N LYS A 61 -9.01 9.00 2.20
CA LYS A 61 -10.46 9.18 2.39
C LYS A 61 -11.14 9.78 1.16
N THR A 62 -10.50 10.77 0.52
CA THR A 62 -11.03 11.36 -0.71
C THR A 62 -10.94 10.37 -1.88
N LEU A 63 -9.82 9.66 -2.02
CA LEU A 63 -9.63 8.64 -3.05
C LEU A 63 -10.71 7.53 -2.98
N PHE A 64 -10.94 6.96 -1.80
CA PHE A 64 -11.94 5.91 -1.62
C PHE A 64 -13.37 6.40 -1.81
N LYS A 65 -13.67 7.69 -1.58
CA LYS A 65 -14.96 8.28 -1.98
C LYS A 65 -15.13 8.30 -3.50
N TRP A 66 -14.08 8.58 -4.27
CA TRP A 66 -14.13 8.53 -5.74
C TRP A 66 -14.29 7.09 -6.23
N TYR A 67 -13.57 6.13 -5.67
CA TYR A 67 -13.76 4.72 -6.00
C TYR A 67 -15.16 4.23 -5.67
N GLN A 68 -15.70 4.64 -4.52
CA GLN A 68 -17.07 4.30 -4.15
C GLN A 68 -18.09 4.84 -5.18
N SER A 69 -17.86 6.03 -5.75
CA SER A 69 -18.74 6.58 -6.80
C SER A 69 -18.78 5.75 -8.09
N ILE A 70 -17.78 4.89 -8.32
CA ILE A 70 -17.72 3.95 -9.45
C ILE A 70 -17.94 2.49 -9.02
N GLY A 71 -18.44 2.26 -7.81
CA GLY A 71 -18.81 0.93 -7.32
C GLY A 71 -17.66 0.09 -6.76
N VAL A 72 -16.53 0.69 -6.40
CA VAL A 72 -15.40 0.00 -5.76
C VAL A 72 -15.24 0.50 -4.32
N ASP A 73 -15.48 -0.36 -3.34
CA ASP A 73 -15.22 -0.05 -1.94
C ASP A 73 -13.76 -0.34 -1.53
N GLU A 74 -13.38 0.14 -0.33
CA GLU A 74 -12.01 0.01 0.17
C GLU A 74 -11.63 -1.45 0.45
N GLU A 75 -12.58 -2.28 0.88
CA GLU A 75 -12.32 -3.71 1.15
C GLU A 75 -11.99 -4.43 -0.15
N THR A 76 -12.82 -4.26 -1.18
CA THR A 76 -12.62 -4.82 -2.53
C THR A 76 -11.33 -4.32 -3.16
N PHE A 77 -11.00 -3.04 -2.98
CA PHE A 77 -9.76 -2.48 -3.52
C PHE A 77 -8.50 -3.09 -2.90
N ARG A 78 -8.56 -3.50 -1.62
CA ARG A 78 -7.40 -4.03 -0.87
C ARG A 78 -7.28 -5.55 -0.93
N ALA A 79 -8.28 -6.25 -1.45
CA ALA A 79 -8.38 -7.71 -1.50
C ALA A 79 -7.89 -8.30 -2.82
#